data_AF-A0A6B1FDW8-F1
#
_entry.id   AF-A0A6B1FDW8-F1
#
_cell.length_a   1.000
_cell.length_b   1.000
_cell.length_c   1.000
_cell.angle_alpha   90.00
_cell.angle_beta   90.00
_cell.angle_gamma   90.00
#
_symmetry.space_group_name_H-M   'P 1'
#
loop_
_entity.id
_entity.type
_entity.pdbx_description
1 polymer ?
#
loop_
_entity_poly.entity_id
_entity_poly.type
_entity_poly.pdbx_seq_one_letter_code
_entity_poly.pdbx_strand_id
1 'polypeptide(L)' 'MTNLGVALRQLGKPQEGIAYYKKALAMDPNHLKALTNLGAALVDIGKPQEGIAYHKKALAIDPDSPRSLANLGV' A
#
# COMPACT_ATOMS: atom_id res chain seq x y z
N MET A 1 6.44 9.97 -6.18
CA MET A 1 5.00 9.79 -5.83
C MET A 1 4.77 9.06 -4.51
N THR A 2 5.66 8.17 -4.07
CA THR A 2 5.51 7.38 -2.82
C THR A 2 5.64 8.19 -1.53
N ASN A 3 6.54 9.17 -1.46
CA ASN A 3 6.75 9.97 -0.24
C ASN A 3 5.55 10.86 0.11
N LEU A 4 4.85 11.40 -0.89
CA LEU A 4 3.68 12.25 -0.69
C LEU A 4 2.50 11.46 -0.11
N GLY A 5 2.25 10.24 -0.61
CA GLY A 5 1.20 9.39 -0.05
C GLY A 5 1.46 9.00 1.41
N VAL A 6 2.74 8.80 1.79
CA VAL A 6 3.11 8.46 3.18
C VAL A 6 2.84 9.66 4.09
N ALA A 7 3.21 10.87 3.65
CA ALA A 7 2.90 12.10 4.37
C ALA A 7 1.37 12.31 4.52
N LEU A 8 0.58 12.03 3.48
CA LEU A 8 -0.87 12.16 3.53
C LEU A 8 -1.54 11.14 4.48
N ARG A 9 -1.02 9.91 4.59
CA ARG A 9 -1.46 8.95 5.63
C ARG A 9 -1.17 9.48 7.03
N GLN A 10 0.03 10.01 7.26
CA GLN A 10 0.41 10.57 8.58
C GLN A 10 -0.40 11.83 8.95
N LEU A 11 -0.85 12.59 7.95
CA LEU A 11 -1.73 13.76 8.13
C LEU A 11 -3.21 13.40 8.31
N GLY A 12 -3.57 12.12 8.43
CA GLY A 12 -4.97 11.70 8.58
C GLY A 12 -5.80 11.84 7.31
N LYS A 13 -5.16 11.94 6.14
CA LYS A 13 -5.79 12.03 4.81
C LYS A 13 -5.48 10.80 3.95
N PRO A 14 -5.77 9.57 4.42
CA PRO A 14 -5.45 8.34 3.69
C PRO A 14 -6.13 8.27 2.32
N GLN A 15 -7.30 8.90 2.15
CA GLN A 15 -8.05 8.95 0.89
C GLN A 15 -7.28 9.67 -0.24
N GLU A 16 -6.63 10.80 0.07
CA GLU A 16 -5.80 11.52 -0.91
C GLU A 16 -4.56 10.67 -1.29
N GLY A 17 -3.96 10.00 -0.30
CA GLY A 17 -2.83 9.09 -0.51
C GLY A 17 -3.16 7.90 -1.44
N ILE A 18 -4.36 7.33 -1.33
CA ILE A 18 -4.84 6.23 -2.18
C ILE A 18 -4.78 6.61 -3.66
N ALA A 19 -5.21 7.81 -4.02
CA ALA A 19 -5.18 8.27 -5.41
C ALA A 19 -3.75 8.33 -5.96
N TYR A 20 -2.79 8.79 -5.16
CA TYR A 20 -1.37 8.81 -5.54
C TYR A 20 -0.79 7.41 -5.70
N TYR A 21 -1.12 6.48 -4.80
CA TYR A 21 -0.65 5.09 -4.93
C TYR A 21 -1.27 4.40 -6.15
N LYS A 22 -2.56 4.61 -6.42
CA LYS A 22 -3.19 4.09 -7.65
C LYS A 22 -2.55 4.65 -8.92
N LYS A 23 -2.21 5.94 -8.95
CA LYS A 23 -1.45 6.52 -10.08
C LYS A 23 -0.06 5.89 -10.23
N ALA A 24 0.64 5.67 -9.12
CA ALA A 24 1.94 4.99 -9.14
C ALA A 24 1.81 3.55 -9.68
N LEU A 25 0.76 2.83 -9.30
CA LEU A 25 0.48 1.47 -9.79
C LEU A 25 -0.01 1.42 -11.23
N ALA A 26 -0.60 2.50 -11.74
CA ALA A 26 -0.94 2.61 -13.16
C ALA A 26 0.31 2.76 -14.04
N MET A 27 1.37 3.38 -13.51
CA MET A 27 2.66 3.52 -14.20
C MET A 27 3.55 2.29 -14.02
N ASP A 28 3.57 1.74 -12.81
CA ASP A 28 4.31 0.52 -12.46
C ASP A 28 3.42 -0.38 -11.58
N PRO A 29 2.73 -1.36 -12.18
CA PRO A 29 1.87 -2.29 -11.46
C PRO A 29 2.60 -3.09 -10.38
N ASN A 30 3.92 -3.25 -10.51
CA ASN A 30 4.75 -4.02 -9.60
C ASN A 30 5.47 -3.14 -8.56
N HIS A 31 5.06 -1.88 -8.42
CA HIS A 31 5.70 -0.96 -7.48
C HIS A 31 5.40 -1.35 -6.02
N LEU A 32 6.28 -2.16 -5.43
CA LEU A 32 6.17 -2.72 -4.07
C LEU A 32 5.77 -1.71 -3.00
N LYS A 33 6.40 -0.52 -2.99
CA LYS A 33 6.09 0.54 -2.01
C LYS A 33 4.67 1.08 -2.20
N ALA A 34 4.20 1.24 -3.44
CA ALA A 34 2.83 1.70 -3.68
C ALA A 34 1.80 0.62 -3.35
N LEU A 35 2.06 -0.66 -3.65
CA LEU A 35 1.20 -1.78 -3.25
C LEU A 35 1.06 -1.85 -1.73
N THR A 36 2.19 -1.83 -1.01
CA THR A 36 2.21 -1.91 0.46
C THR A 36 1.51 -0.72 1.09
N ASN A 37 1.80 0.50 0.63
CA ASN A 37 1.19 1.69 1.20
C ASN A 37 -0.29 1.85 0.86
N LEU A 38 -0.71 1.41 -0.33
CA LEU A 38 -2.12 1.35 -0.71
C LEU A 38 -2.87 0.33 0.16
N GLY A 39 -2.26 -0.84 0.38
CA GLY A 39 -2.80 -1.87 1.28
C GLY A 39 -3.08 -1.32 2.66
N ALA A 40 -2.08 -0.67 3.25
CA ALA A 40 -2.19 -0.07 4.58
C ALA A 40 -3.19 1.11 4.61
N ALA A 41 -3.20 1.99 3.59
CA ALA A 41 -4.17 3.08 3.51
C ALA A 41 -5.63 2.57 3.41
N LEU A 42 -5.85 1.44 2.74
CA LEU A 42 -7.17 0.80 2.64
C LEU A 42 -7.60 0.22 3.99
N VAL A 43 -6.69 -0.39 4.75
CA VAL A 43 -6.96 -0.83 6.13
C VAL A 43 -7.35 0.37 7.00
N ASP A 44 -6.59 1.47 6.93
CA ASP A 44 -6.83 2.68 7.72
C ASP A 44 -8.22 3.30 7.47
N ILE A 45 -8.80 3.13 6.27
CA ILE A 45 -10.15 3.64 5.92
C ILE A 45 -11.27 2.61 6.07
N GLY A 46 -11.02 1.49 6.76
CA GLY A 46 -12.03 0.47 7.02
C GLY A 46 -12.30 -0.48 5.84
N LYS A 47 -11.35 -0.60 4.90
CA LYS A 47 -11.39 -1.56 3.77
C LYS A 47 -10.29 -2.63 3.87
N PRO A 48 -10.27 -3.43 4.95
CA PRO A 48 -9.18 -4.37 5.21
C PRO A 48 -9.06 -5.47 4.15
N GLN A 49 -10.19 -5.93 3.58
CA GLN A 49 -10.18 -6.97 2.55
C GLN A 49 -9.47 -6.52 1.26
N GLU A 50 -9.76 -5.29 0.79
CA GLU A 50 -9.05 -4.69 -0.34
C GLU A 50 -7.58 -4.49 0.01
N GLY A 51 -7.27 -4.05 1.23
CA GLY A 51 -5.91 -3.85 1.70
C GLY A 51 -5.06 -5.11 1.66
N ILE A 52 -5.59 -6.23 2.18
CA ILE A 52 -4.95 -7.54 2.15
C ILE A 52 -4.67 -8.00 0.71
N ALA A 53 -5.57 -7.74 -0.23
CA ALA A 53 -5.35 -8.11 -1.63
C ALA A 53 -4.10 -7.41 -2.22
N TYR A 54 -3.88 -6.13 -1.89
CA TYR A 54 -2.70 -5.40 -2.33
C TYR A 54 -1.42 -5.85 -1.60
N HIS A 55 -1.51 -6.21 -0.31
CA HIS A 55 -0.38 -6.82 0.40
C HIS A 55 0.00 -8.19 -0.18
N LYS A 56 -0.98 -9.02 -0.56
CA LYS A 56 -0.73 -10.29 -1.25
C LYS A 56 -0.05 -10.09 -2.60
N LYS A 57 -0.44 -9.06 -3.36
CA LYS A 57 0.26 -8.70 -4.61
C LYS A 57 1.71 -8.28 -4.35
N ALA A 58 1.95 -7.47 -3.32
CA ALA A 58 3.32 -7.10 -2.92
C ALA A 58 4.15 -8.33 -2.56
N LEU A 59 3.59 -9.25 -1.78
CA LEU A 59 4.25 -10.51 -1.40
C LEU A 59 4.52 -11.42 -2.60
N ALA A 60 3.64 -11.46 -3.61
CA ALA A 60 3.88 -12.23 -4.82
C ALA A 60 5.04 -11.71 -5.68
N ILE A 61 5.37 -10.41 -5.55
CA ILE A 61 6.46 -9.77 -6.29
C ILE A 61 7.78 -9.90 -5.52
N ASP A 62 7.74 -9.68 -4.22
CA ASP A 62 8.89 -9.81 -3.32
C ASP A 62 8.46 -10.57 -2.05
N PRO A 63 8.55 -11.92 -2.09
CA PRO A 63 8.21 -12.78 -0.97
C PRO A 63 9.06 -12.52 0.27
N ASP A 64 10.29 -12.01 0.07
CA ASP A 64 11.29 -11.82 1.13
C ASP A 64 11.28 -10.38 1.69
N SER A 65 10.38 -9.51 1.21
CA SER A 65 10.33 -8.13 1.69
C SER A 65 9.97 -8.06 3.17
N PRO A 66 10.83 -7.47 4.05
CA PRO A 66 10.54 -7.35 5.48
C PRO A 66 9.24 -6.58 5.78
N ARG A 67 8.86 -5.66 4.88
CA ARG A 67 7.59 -4.90 4.95
C ARG A 67 6.36 -5.70 4.55
N SER A 68 6.51 -6.74 3.73
CA SER A 68 5.42 -7.65 3.36
C SER A 68 5.10 -8.59 4.52
N LEU A 69 6.14 -9.09 5.20
CA LEU A 69 6.01 -9.96 6.38
C LEU A 69 5.38 -9.21 7.57
N ALA A 70 5.80 -7.96 7.83
CA ALA A 70 5.29 -7.17 8.95
C ALA A 70 3.78 -6.82 8.85
N ASN A 71 3.19 -6.80 7.65
CA ASN A 71 1.77 -6.43 7.47
C ASN A 71 0.81 -7.64 7.42
N LEU A 72 1.33 -8.87 7.44
CA LEU A 72 0.52 -10.10 7.45
C LEU A 72 0.46 -10.79 8.82
N GLY A 73 1.16 -10.27 9.83
CA GLY A 73 1.07 -10.75 11.21
C GLY A 73 1.68 -12.14 11.38
N VAL A 74 3.01 -12.22 11.36
CA VAL A 74 3.75 -13.27 12.07
C VAL A 74 4.27 -12.67 13.38
#